data_AF-A0A8T5U519-F1
#
_entry.id   AF-A0A8T5U519-F1
#
_cell.length_a   1.000
_cell.length_b   1.000
_cell.length_c   1.000
_cell.angle_alpha   90.00
_cell.angle_beta   90.00
_cell.angle_gamma   90.00
#
_symmetry.space_group_name_H-M   'P 1'
#
loop_
_entity.id
_entity.type
_entity.pdbx_description
1 polymer ?
#
loop_
_entity_poly.entity_id
_entity_poly.type
_entity_poly.pdbx_seq_one_letter_code
_entity_poly.pdbx_strand_id
1 'polypeptide(L)'
;MAKPNNESKQHLLKAIALDTGGTMTDSFIIDEKGSFAVGKALTTGKNEFIGILNSISDSLSEWDKTLEETGSGVEALVYSGTAMLN
;
A
#
# COMPACT_ATOMS: atom_id res chain seq x y z
N MET A 1 -36.78 9.88 1.60
CA MET A 1 -35.45 9.87 0.95
C MET A 1 -34.41 9.59 2.02
N ALA A 2 -33.73 8.45 1.96
CA ALA A 2 -32.64 8.16 2.88
C ALA A 2 -31.51 9.15 2.63
N LYS A 3 -30.91 9.70 3.69
CA LYS A 3 -29.70 10.52 3.55
C LYS A 3 -28.62 9.66 2.89
N PRO A 4 -27.85 10.16 1.91
CA PRO A 4 -26.69 9.44 1.45
C PRO A 4 -25.78 9.22 2.66
N ASN A 5 -25.43 7.95 2.91
CA ASN A 5 -24.54 7.58 3.99
C ASN A 5 -23.17 8.19 3.66
N ASN A 6 -22.76 9.23 4.41
CA ASN A 6 -21.51 9.95 4.18
C ASN A 6 -20.28 9.18 4.72
N GLU A 7 -20.39 7.84 4.75
CA GLU A 7 -19.33 6.89 5.06
C GLU A 7 -18.71 6.35 3.76
N SER A 8 -18.49 7.19 2.76
CA SER A 8 -17.43 6.90 1.80
C SER A 8 -16.14 6.92 2.61
N LYS A 9 -15.76 5.75 3.16
CA LYS A 9 -14.65 5.58 4.09
C LYS A 9 -13.42 6.29 3.50
N GLN A 10 -13.10 7.44 4.07
CA GLN A 10 -11.81 8.08 3.82
C GLN A 10 -10.77 7.11 4.39
N HIS A 11 -9.88 6.69 3.52
CA HIS A 11 -8.69 5.90 3.83
C HIS A 11 -7.53 6.71 3.26
N LEU A 12 -7.19 7.80 3.93
CA LEU A 12 -6.05 8.65 3.60
C LEU A 12 -4.80 8.02 4.19
N LEU A 13 -3.86 7.59 3.34
CA LEU A 13 -2.66 6.92 3.76
C LEU A 13 -1.83 7.82 4.66
N LYS A 14 -1.26 7.24 5.72
CA LYS A 14 -0.32 7.89 6.64
C LYS A 14 1.04 7.23 6.65
N ALA A 15 1.07 5.90 6.64
CA ALA A 15 2.33 5.16 6.65
C ALA A 15 2.30 3.98 5.68
N ILE A 16 3.45 3.68 5.10
CA ILE A 16 3.68 2.51 4.25
C ILE A 16 4.95 1.82 4.75
N ALA A 17 4.88 0.51 4.98
CA ALA A 17 6.05 -0.34 5.15
C ALA A 17 6.15 -1.33 3.99
N LEU A 18 7.35 -1.52 3.47
CA LEU A 18 7.64 -2.39 2.33
C LEU A 18 8.62 -3.49 2.74
N ASP A 19 8.36 -4.71 2.28
CA ASP A 19 9.30 -5.84 2.31
C ASP A 19 9.50 -6.37 0.89
N THR A 20 10.73 -6.29 0.38
CA THR A 20 11.05 -6.57 -1.02
C THR A 20 12.21 -7.56 -1.18
N GLY A 21 12.56 -7.88 -2.43
CA GLY A 21 13.73 -8.67 -2.77
C GLY A 21 13.57 -10.20 -2.67
N GLY A 22 12.47 -10.69 -2.08
CA GLY A 22 12.13 -12.11 -2.07
C GLY A 22 11.46 -12.58 -3.35
N THR A 23 10.67 -13.66 -3.27
CA THR A 23 9.78 -14.08 -4.37
C THR A 23 8.61 -13.11 -4.53
N MET A 24 8.15 -12.54 -3.42
CA MET A 24 7.02 -11.63 -3.33
C MET A 24 7.47 -10.34 -2.67
N THR A 25 6.90 -9.24 -3.13
CA THR A 25 6.97 -7.91 -2.54
C THR A 25 5.69 -7.69 -1.76
N ASP A 26 5.83 -7.36 -0.48
CA ASP A 26 4.72 -7.13 0.43
C ASP A 26 4.66 -5.64 0.81
N SER A 27 3.45 -5.11 0.95
CA SER A 27 3.19 -3.75 1.44
C SER A 27 2.24 -3.80 2.63
N PHE A 28 2.55 -3.03 3.66
CA PHE A 28 1.67 -2.82 4.82
C PHE A 28 1.33 -1.34 4.86
N ILE A 29 0.05 -1.00 4.65
CA ILE A 29 -0.41 0.38 4.57
C ILE A 29 -1.28 0.72 5.78
N ILE A 30 -1.19 1.95 6.27
CA ILE A 30 -1.95 2.46 7.43
C ILE A 30 -2.65 3.76 7.05
N ASP A 31 -3.94 3.88 7.36
CA ASP A 31 -4.74 5.10 7.15
C ASP A 31 -4.71 6.07 8.35
N GLU A 32 -5.42 7.19 8.24
CA GLU A 32 -5.49 8.22 9.27
C GLU A 32 -6.19 7.80 10.57
N LYS A 33 -6.90 6.68 10.56
CA LYS A 33 -7.59 6.10 11.72
C LYS A 33 -6.84 4.91 12.31
N GLY A 34 -5.69 4.56 11.73
CA GLY A 34 -4.91 3.39 12.12
C GLY A 34 -5.45 2.06 11.57
N SER A 35 -6.42 2.08 10.65
CA SER A 35 -6.80 0.89 9.89
C SER A 35 -5.65 0.50 8.96
N PHE A 36 -5.47 -0.79 8.74
CA PHE A 36 -4.40 -1.28 7.87
C PHE A 36 -4.90 -2.31 6.85
N ALA A 37 -4.18 -2.38 5.74
CA ALA A 37 -4.32 -3.42 4.73
C ALA A 37 -2.94 -3.92 4.32
N VAL A 38 -2.89 -5.16 3.83
CA VAL A 38 -1.66 -5.80 3.37
C VAL A 38 -1.83 -6.12 1.90
N GLY A 39 -0.80 -5.82 1.13
CA GLY A 39 -0.76 -6.07 -0.30
C GLY A 39 0.40 -6.97 -0.63
N LYS A 40 0.28 -7.69 -1.75
CA LYS A 40 1.26 -8.67 -2.16
C LYS A 40 1.35 -8.75 -3.69
N ALA A 41 2.56 -8.66 -4.22
CA ALA A 41 2.81 -8.83 -5.65
C ALA A 41 4.09 -9.63 -5.92
N LEU A 42 4.21 -10.22 -7.11
CA LEU A 42 5.46 -10.84 -7.55
C LEU A 42 6.58 -9.80 -7.56
N THR A 43 7.74 -10.14 -6.98
CA THR A 43 8.90 -9.25 -7.00
C THR A 43 9.48 -9.12 -8.40
N THR A 44 9.72 -7.88 -8.82
CA THR A 44 10.31 -7.54 -10.12
C THR A 44 11.76 -7.16 -9.97
N GLY A 45 12.66 -8.14 -9.75
CA GLY A 45 14.04 -7.89 -9.27
C GLY A 45 14.84 -6.80 -10.01
N LYS A 46 14.80 -6.75 -11.35
CA LYS A 46 15.51 -5.69 -12.11
C LYS A 46 14.89 -4.30 -11.97
N ASN A 47 13.58 -4.25 -11.70
CA ASN A 47 12.76 -3.03 -11.67
C ASN A 47 11.85 -3.10 -10.45
N GLU A 48 12.43 -3.07 -9.24
CA GLU A 48 11.72 -3.38 -7.99
C GLU A 48 10.49 -2.49 -7.74
N PHE A 49 10.52 -1.26 -8.25
CA PHE A 49 9.40 -0.32 -8.16
C PHE A 49 8.10 -0.88 -8.75
N ILE A 50 8.16 -1.75 -9.76
CA ILE A 50 6.96 -2.34 -10.39
C ILE A 50 6.25 -3.25 -9.37
N GLY A 51 6.99 -4.15 -8.71
CA GLY A 51 6.48 -5.02 -7.65
C GLY A 51 5.97 -4.21 -6.45
N ILE A 52 6.68 -3.14 -6.07
CA ILE A 52 6.24 -2.23 -5.01
C ILE A 52 4.89 -1.58 -5.36
N LEU A 53 4.76 -0.97 -6.55
CA LEU A 53 3.51 -0.30 -6.96
C LEU A 53 2.35 -1.29 -7.11
N ASN A 54 2.62 -2.49 -7.61
CA ASN A 54 1.62 -3.55 -7.71
C ASN A 54 1.16 -3.99 -6.32
N SER A 55 2.08 -4.18 -5.38
CA SER A 55 1.75 -4.54 -3.99
C SER A 55 0.93 -3.46 -3.30
N ILE A 56 1.33 -2.19 -3.44
CA ILE A 56 0.56 -1.06 -2.89
C ILE A 56 -0.85 -1.01 -3.50
N SER A 57 -0.97 -1.20 -4.81
CA SER A 57 -2.27 -1.22 -5.50
C SER A 57 -3.15 -2.38 -5.02
N ASP A 58 -2.56 -3.57 -4.80
CA ASP A 58 -3.23 -4.72 -4.22
C ASP A 58 -3.79 -4.40 -2.83
N SER A 59 -2.97 -3.80 -1.94
CA SER A 59 -3.45 -3.38 -0.61
C SER A 59 -4.56 -2.32 -0.65
N LEU A 60 -4.51 -1.38 -1.60
CA LEU A 60 -5.50 -0.31 -1.72
C LEU A 60 -6.82 -0.81 -2.32
N SER A 61 -6.80 -1.93 -3.05
CA SER A 61 -8.01 -2.54 -3.62
C SER A 61 -8.99 -3.02 -2.54
N GLU A 62 -8.48 -3.43 -1.37
CA GLU A 62 -9.30 -3.78 -0.18
C GLU A 62 -10.14 -2.60 0.33
N TRP A 63 -9.75 -1.37 -0.01
CA TRP A 63 -10.42 -0.12 0.39
C TRP A 63 -11.14 0.57 -0.78
N ASP A 64 -11.19 -0.05 -1.96
CA ASP A 64 -11.65 0.57 -3.20
C ASP A 64 -10.96 1.93 -3.45
N LYS A 65 -9.63 1.97 -3.24
CA LYS A 65 -8.79 3.17 -3.41
C LYS A 65 -7.71 3.01 -4.46
N THR A 66 -7.24 4.14 -4.99
CA THR A 66 -6.01 4.21 -5.77
C THR A 66 -4.95 5.07 -5.07
N LEU A 67 -3.69 4.90 -5.46
CA LEU A 67 -2.59 5.66 -4.88
C LEU A 67 -2.72 7.17 -5.14
N GLU A 68 -3.31 7.56 -6.27
CA GLU A 68 -3.57 8.96 -6.63
C GLU A 68 -4.57 9.62 -5.68
N GLU A 69 -5.57 8.87 -5.20
CA GLU A 69 -6.61 9.38 -4.31
C GLU A 69 -6.09 9.62 -2.89
N THR A 70 -5.10 8.84 -2.46
CA THR A 70 -4.73 8.73 -1.04
C THR A 70 -3.26 9.05 -0.73
N GLY A 71 -2.38 8.89 -1.71
CA GLY A 71 -0.93 8.96 -1.54
C GLY A 71 -0.40 10.32 -1.08
N SER A 72 -1.17 11.40 -1.28
CA SER A 72 -0.81 12.73 -0.78
C SER A 72 -0.78 12.85 0.74
N GLY A 73 -1.40 11.90 1.45
CA GLY A 73 -1.43 11.88 2.92
C GLY A 73 -0.21 11.24 3.58
N VAL A 74 0.64 10.55 2.82
CA VAL A 74 1.73 9.73 3.37
C VAL A 74 2.74 10.62 4.11
N GLU A 75 2.95 10.32 5.39
CA GLU A 75 3.89 11.02 6.27
C GLU A 75 5.19 10.22 6.48
N ALA A 76 5.11 8.89 6.39
CA ALA A 76 6.26 8.00 6.55
C ALA A 76 6.22 6.82 5.58
N LEU A 77 7.38 6.48 5.03
CA LEU A 77 7.59 5.27 4.23
C LEU A 77 8.85 4.57 4.74
N VAL A 78 8.72 3.29 5.12
CA VAL A 78 9.84 2.44 5.54
C VAL A 78 10.05 1.38 4.48
N TYR A 79 11.24 1.40 3.86
CA TYR A 79 11.66 0.36 2.92
C TYR A 79 12.56 -0.64 3.63
N SER A 80 12.23 -1.92 3.45
CA SER A 80 13.08 -3.04 3.85
C SER A 80 13.07 -4.08 2.72
N GLY A 81 14.09 -4.93 2.69
CA GLY A 81 14.15 -5.99 1.70
C GLY A 81 15.37 -6.87 1.84
N THR A 82 15.35 -7.97 1.09
CA THR A 82 16.36 -9.03 1.13
C THR A 82 17.25 -9.06 -0.11
N ALA A 83 17.07 -8.15 -1.08
CA ALA A 83 17.78 -8.15 -2.35
C ALA A 83 19.31 -8.11 -2.20
N MET A 84 19.85 -7.44 -1.17
CA MET A 84 21.29 -7.39 -0.90
C MET A 84 21.84 -8.68 -0.24
N LEU A 85 20.97 -9.45 0.42
CA LEU A 85 21.34 -10.67 1.14
C LEU A 85 21.34 -11.90 0.22
N ASN A 86 20.47 -11.90 -0.80
CA ASN A 86 20.28 -12.98 -1.76
C ASN A 86 21.39 -13.02 -2.83
#